data_AF-A0A3C1H6J4-F1
#
_entry.id   AF-A0A3C1H6J4-F1
#
_cell.length_a   1.000
_cell.length_b   1.000
_cell.length_c   1.000
_cell.angle_alpha   90.00
_cell.angle_beta   90.00
_cell.angle_gamma   90.00
#
_symmetry.space_group_name_H-M   'P 1'
#
loop_
_entity.id
_entity.type
_entity.pdbx_description
1 polymer ?
#
loop_
_entity_poly.entity_id
_entity_poly.type
_entity_poly.pdbx_seq_one_letter_code
_entity_poly.pdbx_strand_id
1 'polypeptide(L)'
;MQHLSGAFRYFLLFLTVAAISAGYLLLPVPKRNSAPEQGSYDTYSRLLTAAKDGRSTEPYTLELPEITPAPCSVRVEAENAGLPLLESGAYQRTDYSGNGYLAGVPAQTRSALTFHVCVPQTQHYAVTLCLASDCAGTHTLRIGDKVNSQFLLESTGSFVRITFHRIFLMQGETEISVDTGNSTLDADYLELADDNAAEDDSAVPAEALCDPDASPNAQKLYETMCGFWGEKMLTGQYVSGSSNQELDAILAMTGQLPAIRFSALGSSNDRRTVNDAADWHQYLGGIVGLMWQWNAPGTDSVYTEDAGFDLHAALRDQEAAALAMRSPEEAAADDSIPAEAVQLLTDIDRMAETLRPLAQMDIPVLWRPLHEAGGGWYWWGGAGRSSYLKLWDLLYTRLTAYHNIHNLIWIWNGQSAGYLVPESQYDIAAVDVYLQPEIDFGSRYEQFHSLRHLTGGGKLLALSECSAVPDPEMIRIDSAVWSFFGLWYGEYLPSPDAQDGSANYSSNDLYNLYNCEFALSLNDFLSYC
;
A
#
# COMPACT_ATOMS: atom_id res chain seq x y z
N MET A 1 39.64 -54.93 -9.26
CA MET A 1 41.07 -55.30 -9.32
C MET A 1 41.78 -54.30 -10.22
N GLN A 2 43.01 -53.97 -9.85
CA GLN A 2 43.81 -52.82 -10.28
C GLN A 2 44.23 -52.83 -11.76
N HIS A 3 44.38 -51.60 -12.28
CA HIS A 3 45.35 -51.05 -13.25
C HIS A 3 45.89 -51.91 -14.40
N LEU A 4 45.93 -51.32 -15.61
CA LEU A 4 47.19 -50.91 -16.26
C LEU A 4 46.99 -50.25 -17.65
N SER A 5 47.64 -49.08 -17.82
CA SER A 5 48.34 -48.55 -19.02
C SER A 5 47.60 -48.46 -20.37
N GLY A 6 47.78 -47.47 -21.23
CA GLY A 6 48.92 -46.59 -21.49
C GLY A 6 48.97 -46.40 -23.02
N ALA A 7 49.15 -45.16 -23.45
CA ALA A 7 49.04 -44.65 -24.82
C ALA A 7 49.93 -45.35 -25.86
N PHE A 8 49.50 -45.35 -27.14
CA PHE A 8 50.24 -44.85 -28.31
C PHE A 8 49.47 -45.12 -29.63
N ARG A 9 49.20 -44.08 -30.44
CA ARG A 9 49.48 -44.01 -31.90
C ARG A 9 49.09 -42.65 -32.49
N TYR A 10 50.10 -41.94 -32.99
CA TYR A 10 50.07 -40.75 -33.84
C TYR A 10 50.30 -41.14 -35.31
N PHE A 11 49.61 -40.50 -36.27
CA PHE A 11 50.12 -40.01 -37.59
C PHE A 11 48.92 -39.35 -38.35
N LEU A 12 48.77 -38.02 -38.53
CA LEU A 12 49.47 -36.97 -39.29
C LEU A 12 49.25 -36.98 -40.84
N LEU A 13 48.48 -36.01 -41.36
CA LEU A 13 48.77 -35.02 -42.46
C LEU A 13 47.41 -34.46 -42.99
N PHE A 14 47.02 -33.20 -42.73
CA PHE A 14 47.43 -31.89 -43.29
C PHE A 14 46.88 -31.51 -44.69
N LEU A 15 46.11 -30.40 -44.67
CA LEU A 15 45.94 -29.31 -45.66
C LEU A 15 45.03 -29.49 -46.89
N THR A 16 43.84 -28.89 -46.78
CA THR A 16 43.44 -27.79 -47.70
C THR A 16 42.62 -26.73 -46.96
N VAL A 17 43.14 -25.50 -47.01
CA VAL A 17 42.52 -24.25 -46.56
C VAL A 17 41.67 -23.71 -47.71
N ALA A 18 40.39 -23.39 -47.45
CA ALA A 18 39.70 -22.22 -48.01
C ALA A 18 38.26 -22.12 -47.44
N ALA A 19 38.05 -21.09 -46.62
CA ALA A 19 36.82 -20.33 -46.40
C ALA A 19 35.49 -21.08 -46.16
N ILE A 20 34.98 -21.02 -44.93
CA ILE A 20 33.82 -20.17 -44.57
C ILE A 20 33.81 -19.97 -43.04
N SER A 21 33.53 -18.73 -42.68
CA SER A 21 33.60 -18.05 -41.40
C SER A 21 32.61 -18.57 -40.35
N ALA A 22 33.04 -18.49 -39.08
CA ALA A 22 32.25 -18.15 -37.88
C ALA A 22 30.85 -18.80 -37.72
N GLY A 23 30.79 -19.87 -36.93
CA GLY A 23 29.58 -20.34 -36.26
C GLY A 23 29.70 -20.21 -34.75
N TYR A 24 29.88 -18.98 -34.25
CA TYR A 24 29.50 -18.69 -32.86
C TYR A 24 27.97 -18.80 -32.81
N LEU A 25 27.43 -19.65 -31.93
CA LEU A 25 26.04 -19.60 -31.55
C LEU A 25 25.80 -18.23 -30.91
N LEU A 26 25.36 -17.28 -31.74
CA LEU A 26 24.76 -16.04 -31.32
C LEU A 26 23.46 -16.41 -30.62
N LEU A 27 23.44 -16.30 -29.29
CA LEU A 27 22.20 -16.00 -28.59
C LEU A 27 21.58 -14.79 -29.31
N PRO A 28 20.27 -14.80 -29.61
CA PRO A 28 19.66 -13.63 -30.20
C PRO A 28 19.87 -12.47 -29.25
N VAL A 29 20.70 -11.50 -29.65
CA VAL A 29 20.64 -10.14 -29.12
C VAL A 29 19.16 -9.76 -29.17
N PRO A 30 18.54 -9.32 -28.06
CA PRO A 30 17.16 -8.87 -28.12
C PRO A 30 17.13 -7.81 -29.22
N LYS A 31 16.36 -8.08 -30.29
CA LYS A 31 16.05 -7.04 -31.25
C LYS A 31 15.48 -5.92 -30.39
N ARG A 32 16.15 -4.77 -30.34
CA ARG A 32 15.47 -3.49 -30.10
C ARG A 32 14.26 -3.54 -31.02
N ASN A 33 13.09 -3.78 -30.46
CA ASN A 33 11.91 -3.91 -31.28
C ASN A 33 11.69 -2.57 -31.98
N SER A 34 11.08 -2.70 -33.15
CA SER A 34 10.73 -1.63 -34.09
C SER A 34 10.36 -0.32 -33.42
N ALA A 35 10.69 0.79 -34.10
CA ALA A 35 10.26 2.13 -33.73
C ALA A 35 8.82 2.13 -33.18
N PRO A 36 8.55 2.90 -32.10
CA PRO A 36 7.27 2.90 -31.41
C PRO A 36 6.12 3.07 -32.42
N GLU A 37 4.94 2.57 -32.08
CA GLU A 37 3.74 3.14 -32.68
C GLU A 37 3.83 4.65 -32.45
N GLN A 38 3.87 5.43 -33.53
CA GLN A 38 4.23 6.84 -33.52
C GLN A 38 3.48 7.65 -32.45
N GLY A 39 2.26 7.24 -32.11
CA GLY A 39 1.45 7.83 -31.04
C GLY A 39 2.00 7.69 -29.62
N SER A 40 2.69 6.60 -29.26
CA SER A 40 3.28 6.45 -27.91
C SER A 40 4.48 7.39 -27.73
N TYR A 41 5.35 7.46 -28.75
CA TYR A 41 6.47 8.40 -28.76
C TYR A 41 6.01 9.85 -28.65
N ASP A 42 4.98 10.24 -29.43
CA ASP A 42 4.45 11.61 -29.38
C ASP A 42 3.85 11.94 -28.00
N THR A 43 3.20 10.95 -27.35
CA THR A 43 2.60 11.11 -26.02
C THR A 43 3.67 11.32 -24.94
N TYR A 44 4.65 10.43 -24.82
CA TYR A 44 5.68 10.54 -23.79
C TYR A 44 6.69 11.66 -24.07
N SER A 45 6.96 11.97 -25.34
CA SER A 45 7.75 13.14 -25.71
C SER A 45 7.04 14.45 -25.32
N ARG A 46 5.70 14.52 -25.44
CA ARG A 46 4.92 15.65 -24.94
C ARG A 46 5.04 15.78 -23.43
N LEU A 47 4.88 14.68 -22.69
CA LEU A 47 5.02 14.69 -21.22
C LEU A 47 6.42 15.13 -20.78
N LEU A 48 7.48 14.62 -21.41
CA LEU A 48 8.86 15.05 -21.19
C LEU A 48 9.05 16.54 -21.45
N THR A 49 8.52 17.03 -22.56
CA THR A 49 8.66 18.44 -22.95
C THR A 49 7.90 19.33 -21.98
N ALA A 50 6.67 18.96 -21.64
CA ALA A 50 5.83 19.70 -20.70
C ALA A 50 6.39 19.66 -19.26
N ALA A 51 7.04 18.59 -18.83
CA ALA A 51 7.74 18.53 -17.55
C ALA A 51 9.02 19.38 -17.54
N LYS A 52 9.71 19.53 -18.68
CA LYS A 52 10.89 20.40 -18.81
C LYS A 52 10.53 21.89 -18.96
N ASP A 53 9.43 22.18 -19.64
CA ASP A 53 8.91 23.52 -19.88
C ASP A 53 7.94 23.99 -18.78
N GLY A 54 7.56 23.08 -17.89
CA GLY A 54 6.77 23.34 -16.70
C GLY A 54 7.38 24.49 -15.90
N ARG A 55 6.52 25.37 -15.39
CA ARG A 55 6.94 26.51 -14.57
C ARG A 55 7.93 26.00 -13.52
N SER A 56 9.03 26.73 -13.31
CA SER A 56 9.81 26.62 -12.08
C SER A 56 8.83 26.74 -10.92
N THR A 57 8.40 25.61 -10.36
CA THR A 57 7.54 25.59 -9.18
C THR A 57 8.43 25.88 -8.00
N GLU A 58 8.00 26.80 -7.15
CA GLU A 58 8.74 27.03 -5.91
C GLU A 58 8.62 25.77 -5.05
N PRO A 59 9.73 25.24 -4.52
CA PRO A 59 9.69 24.07 -3.67
C PRO A 59 8.79 24.35 -2.47
N TYR A 60 7.98 23.38 -2.08
CA TYR A 60 7.17 23.46 -0.88
C TYR A 60 8.06 23.17 0.33
N THR A 61 8.19 24.16 1.22
CA THR A 61 8.92 24.01 2.48
C THR A 61 7.93 23.67 3.57
N LEU A 62 8.19 22.58 4.30
CA LEU A 62 7.35 22.14 5.40
C LEU A 62 7.38 23.16 6.55
N GLU A 63 6.20 23.48 7.07
CA GLU A 63 6.04 24.30 8.27
C GLU A 63 5.84 23.40 9.49
N LEU A 64 6.93 22.79 9.97
CA LEU A 64 6.87 21.91 11.14
C LEU A 64 6.86 22.74 12.44
N PRO A 65 5.95 22.45 13.39
CA PRO A 65 5.97 23.09 14.69
C PRO A 65 7.22 22.66 15.49
N GLU A 66 7.64 23.50 16.44
CA GLU A 66 8.67 23.11 17.41
C GLU A 66 8.11 22.01 18.32
N ILE A 67 8.69 20.81 18.24
CA ILE A 67 8.30 19.66 19.07
C ILE A 67 9.27 19.59 20.25
N THR A 68 8.74 19.73 21.47
CA THR A 68 9.52 19.69 22.72
C THR A 68 9.04 18.56 23.63
N PRO A 69 9.38 17.30 23.33
CA PRO A 69 8.88 16.14 24.06
C PRO A 69 9.25 16.21 25.55
N ALA A 70 8.25 16.06 26.41
CA ALA A 70 8.43 15.92 27.83
C ALA A 70 7.42 14.92 28.40
N PRO A 71 7.81 14.14 29.43
CA PRO A 71 6.86 13.34 30.19
C PRO A 71 5.75 14.22 30.76
N CYS A 72 4.51 13.85 30.51
CA CYS A 72 3.37 14.60 31.02
C CYS A 72 2.12 13.72 31.12
N SER A 73 1.26 14.07 32.08
CA SER A 73 -0.06 13.49 32.22
C SER A 73 -1.03 14.56 32.68
N VAL A 74 -2.14 14.70 31.96
CA VAL A 74 -3.22 15.65 32.25
C VAL A 74 -4.52 14.89 32.29
N ARG A 75 -5.30 15.04 33.36
CA ARG A 75 -6.64 14.45 33.46
C ARG A 75 -7.68 15.54 33.62
N VAL A 76 -8.77 15.43 32.86
CA VAL A 76 -9.95 16.27 32.95
C VAL A 76 -11.15 15.39 33.29
N GLU A 77 -11.65 15.53 34.52
CA GLU A 77 -12.87 14.84 34.97
C GLU A 77 -14.08 15.37 34.19
N ALA A 78 -14.93 14.48 33.70
CA ALA A 78 -16.04 14.81 32.81
C ALA A 78 -17.09 15.69 33.51
N GLU A 79 -17.32 15.53 34.80
CA GLU A 79 -18.23 16.38 35.57
C GLU A 79 -17.78 17.85 35.63
N ASN A 80 -16.52 18.14 35.32
CA ASN A 80 -15.98 19.49 35.24
C ASN A 80 -15.97 20.05 33.80
N ALA A 81 -16.37 19.25 32.80
CA ALA A 81 -16.27 19.60 31.38
C ALA A 81 -17.37 20.58 30.89
N GLY A 82 -18.22 21.11 31.77
CA GLY A 82 -19.02 22.31 31.50
C GLY A 82 -20.13 22.15 30.45
N LEU A 83 -20.80 21.00 30.36
CA LEU A 83 -21.97 20.86 29.49
C LEU A 83 -23.16 21.71 29.99
N PRO A 84 -23.80 22.52 29.13
CA PRO A 84 -24.89 23.42 29.55
C PRO A 84 -26.21 22.72 29.96
N LEU A 85 -26.36 21.40 29.78
CA LEU A 85 -27.66 20.72 29.82
C LEU A 85 -27.73 19.43 30.66
N LEU A 86 -26.64 18.99 31.28
CA LEU A 86 -26.63 17.77 32.09
C LEU A 86 -26.23 18.11 33.53
N GLU A 87 -27.23 18.33 34.38
CA GLU A 87 -27.03 18.27 35.82
C GLU A 87 -26.60 16.84 36.19
N SER A 88 -25.55 16.70 36.99
CA SER A 88 -25.08 15.42 37.53
C SER A 88 -26.25 14.64 38.15
N GLY A 89 -26.60 13.49 37.57
CA GLY A 89 -27.65 12.59 38.06
C GLY A 89 -27.21 11.76 39.26
N ALA A 90 -28.12 10.93 39.78
CA ALA A 90 -27.79 9.94 40.81
C ALA A 90 -26.81 8.90 40.23
N TYR A 91 -25.55 8.92 40.71
CA TYR A 91 -24.50 8.01 40.28
C TYR A 91 -24.91 6.54 40.50
N GLN A 92 -25.22 5.82 39.42
CA GLN A 92 -25.58 4.40 39.47
C GLN A 92 -24.35 3.50 39.33
N ARG A 93 -23.33 3.97 38.62
CA ARG A 93 -22.03 3.30 38.51
C ARG A 93 -21.17 3.68 39.71
N THR A 94 -20.35 2.75 40.20
CA THR A 94 -19.59 2.91 41.45
C THR A 94 -18.08 3.09 41.28
N ASP A 95 -17.58 2.98 40.05
CA ASP A 95 -16.15 2.88 39.74
C ASP A 95 -15.63 4.10 38.96
N TYR A 96 -16.26 5.26 39.15
CA TYR A 96 -15.88 6.55 38.54
C TYR A 96 -14.75 7.23 39.33
N SER A 97 -13.98 8.12 38.69
CA SER A 97 -12.99 8.98 39.34
C SER A 97 -13.58 10.32 39.80
N GLY A 98 -12.76 11.16 40.45
CA GLY A 98 -13.21 12.46 40.91
C GLY A 98 -14.38 12.40 41.90
N ASN A 99 -15.38 13.25 41.67
CA ASN A 99 -16.57 13.35 42.51
C ASN A 99 -17.82 12.78 41.84
N GLY A 100 -17.72 12.38 40.57
CA GLY A 100 -18.85 11.95 39.78
C GLY A 100 -18.46 11.55 38.37
N TYR A 101 -19.46 11.54 37.50
CA TYR A 101 -19.32 11.36 36.06
C TYR A 101 -20.51 12.05 35.37
N LEU A 102 -20.41 12.30 34.07
CA LEU A 102 -21.53 12.76 33.26
C LEU A 102 -22.39 11.57 32.85
N ALA A 103 -23.63 11.52 33.35
CA ALA A 103 -24.56 10.44 33.05
C ALA A 103 -25.49 10.81 31.88
N GLY A 104 -25.77 9.84 31.00
CA GLY A 104 -26.78 9.95 29.96
C GLY A 104 -26.50 11.02 28.91
N VAL A 105 -25.24 11.15 28.48
CA VAL A 105 -24.87 12.00 27.36
C VAL A 105 -25.71 11.58 26.14
N PRO A 106 -26.54 12.50 25.58
CA PRO A 106 -27.53 12.13 24.58
C PRO A 106 -26.86 11.69 23.28
N ALA A 107 -27.52 10.79 22.56
CA ALA A 107 -27.14 10.44 21.19
C ALA A 107 -27.36 11.67 20.27
N GLN A 108 -26.29 12.21 19.71
CA GLN A 108 -26.36 13.34 18.80
C GLN A 108 -25.26 13.26 17.74
N THR A 109 -25.61 13.74 16.55
CA THR A 109 -24.68 14.03 15.47
C THR A 109 -24.21 15.48 15.64
N ARG A 110 -22.93 15.68 16.00
CA ARG A 110 -22.24 16.90 16.49
C ARG A 110 -21.98 16.87 18.00
N SER A 111 -20.79 17.33 18.39
CA SER A 111 -20.12 17.15 19.69
C SER A 111 -21.07 17.22 20.88
N ALA A 112 -21.36 16.05 21.47
CA ALA A 112 -22.27 15.93 22.62
C ALA A 112 -21.53 15.97 23.96
N LEU A 113 -20.23 15.66 23.94
CA LEU A 113 -19.31 15.71 25.07
C LEU A 113 -18.05 16.45 24.63
N THR A 114 -17.67 17.50 25.36
CA THR A 114 -16.52 18.35 25.00
C THR A 114 -15.64 18.59 26.21
N PHE A 115 -14.36 18.22 26.11
CA PHE A 115 -13.32 18.50 27.09
C PHE A 115 -12.47 19.68 26.60
N HIS A 116 -12.26 20.66 27.47
CA HIS A 116 -11.29 21.73 27.24
C HIS A 116 -10.00 21.36 27.98
N VAL A 117 -8.91 21.19 27.25
CA VAL A 117 -7.65 20.69 27.78
C VAL A 117 -6.54 21.68 27.50
N CYS A 118 -5.81 22.07 28.55
CA CYS A 118 -4.58 22.84 28.42
C CYS A 118 -3.43 21.86 28.15
N VAL A 119 -3.06 21.71 26.88
CA VAL A 119 -1.98 20.82 26.42
C VAL A 119 -0.63 21.41 26.86
N PRO A 120 0.16 20.69 27.66
CA PRO A 120 1.34 21.26 28.31
C PRO A 120 2.52 21.47 27.35
N GLN A 121 2.65 20.64 26.31
CA GLN A 121 3.75 20.65 25.34
C GLN A 121 3.27 20.24 23.95
N THR A 122 3.93 20.76 22.91
CA THR A 122 3.70 20.32 21.53
C THR A 122 4.38 18.97 21.29
N GLN A 123 3.61 17.88 21.20
CA GLN A 123 4.13 16.51 21.08
C GLN A 123 2.99 15.49 20.82
N HIS A 124 3.34 14.20 20.77
CA HIS A 124 2.38 13.10 20.69
C HIS A 124 1.84 12.71 22.08
N TYR A 125 0.54 12.39 22.11
CA TYR A 125 -0.18 11.99 23.32
C TYR A 125 -1.00 10.73 23.08
N ALA A 126 -1.05 9.88 24.10
CA ALA A 126 -2.09 8.89 24.25
C ALA A 126 -3.32 9.59 24.86
N VAL A 127 -4.40 9.69 24.08
CA VAL A 127 -5.69 10.23 24.53
C VAL A 127 -6.54 9.06 25.02
N THR A 128 -6.83 9.01 26.32
CA THR A 128 -7.68 7.98 26.92
C THR A 128 -9.03 8.57 27.31
N LEU A 129 -10.11 7.97 26.83
CA LEU A 129 -11.48 8.22 27.29
C LEU A 129 -11.92 7.11 28.24
N CYS A 130 -12.44 7.47 29.40
CA CYS A 130 -13.08 6.55 30.33
C CYS A 130 -14.60 6.67 30.20
N LEU A 131 -15.22 5.70 29.51
CA LEU A 131 -16.62 5.75 29.09
C LEU A 131 -17.36 4.48 29.50
N ALA A 132 -18.67 4.56 29.67
CA ALA A 132 -19.54 3.39 29.85
C ALA A 132 -20.79 3.53 28.98
N SER A 133 -21.33 2.42 28.52
CA SER A 133 -22.63 2.39 27.86
C SER A 133 -23.41 1.14 28.22
N ASP A 134 -24.73 1.28 28.22
CA ASP A 134 -25.66 0.15 28.35
C ASP A 134 -26.09 -0.39 26.98
N CYS A 135 -25.77 0.30 25.88
CA CYS A 135 -26.02 -0.13 24.51
C CYS A 135 -24.79 0.07 23.63
N ALA A 136 -24.54 -0.88 22.72
CA ALA A 136 -23.43 -0.73 21.78
C ALA A 136 -23.72 0.41 20.79
N GLY A 137 -22.71 1.19 20.44
CA GLY A 137 -22.83 2.21 19.40
C GLY A 137 -21.51 2.77 18.92
N THR A 138 -21.58 3.43 17.77
CA THR A 138 -20.42 4.04 17.11
C THR A 138 -20.35 5.50 17.50
N HIS A 139 -19.15 5.91 17.90
CA HIS A 139 -18.84 7.27 18.34
C HIS A 139 -17.66 7.82 17.54
N THR A 140 -17.52 9.14 17.52
CA THR A 140 -16.43 9.83 16.81
C THR A 140 -15.65 10.71 17.76
N LEU A 141 -14.33 10.49 17.86
CA LEU A 141 -13.40 11.40 18.52
C LEU A 141 -13.05 12.56 17.58
N ARG A 142 -13.11 13.79 18.09
CA ARG A 142 -12.70 15.01 17.39
C ARG A 142 -11.64 15.77 18.18
N ILE A 143 -10.70 16.38 17.45
CA ILE A 143 -9.72 17.31 17.99
C ILE A 143 -9.97 18.66 17.31
N GLY A 144 -10.44 19.64 18.07
CA GLY A 144 -11.07 20.84 17.52
C GLY A 144 -12.22 20.47 16.58
N ASP A 145 -12.25 21.08 15.39
CA ASP A 145 -13.27 20.83 14.38
C ASP A 145 -13.02 19.57 13.54
N LYS A 146 -11.85 18.91 13.67
CA LYS A 146 -11.48 17.76 12.81
C LYS A 146 -11.95 16.44 13.41
N VAL A 147 -12.52 15.58 12.56
CA VAL A 147 -12.71 14.16 12.89
C VAL A 147 -11.34 13.51 13.00
N ASN A 148 -11.04 12.92 14.15
CA ASN A 148 -9.80 12.14 14.33
C ASN A 148 -10.06 10.66 14.05
N SER A 149 -10.98 10.04 14.80
CA SER A 149 -11.22 8.59 14.76
C SER A 149 -12.67 8.24 15.01
N GLN A 150 -13.14 7.11 14.47
CA GLN A 150 -14.41 6.48 14.88
C GLN A 150 -14.10 5.24 15.71
N PHE A 151 -14.90 4.99 16.75
CA PHE A 151 -14.74 3.84 17.62
C PHE A 151 -16.08 3.23 18.03
N LEU A 152 -16.08 1.92 18.26
CA LEU A 152 -17.22 1.19 18.82
C LEU A 152 -17.06 1.14 20.34
N LEU A 153 -18.08 1.59 21.06
CA LEU A 153 -18.22 1.30 22.49
C LEU A 153 -19.29 0.21 22.62
N GLU A 154 -18.91 -0.95 23.16
CA GLU A 154 -19.86 -2.04 23.41
C GLU A 154 -20.76 -1.75 24.63
N SER A 155 -21.78 -2.58 24.85
CA SER A 155 -22.55 -2.56 26.09
C SER A 155 -21.68 -3.13 27.21
N THR A 156 -20.98 -2.26 27.92
CA THR A 156 -19.99 -2.65 28.94
C THR A 156 -20.59 -2.77 30.33
N GLY A 157 -21.65 -2.01 30.65
CA GLY A 157 -22.24 -1.96 31.99
C GLY A 157 -21.33 -1.37 33.08
N SER A 158 -20.05 -1.13 32.77
CA SER A 158 -19.03 -0.49 33.62
C SER A 158 -18.14 0.43 32.78
N PHE A 159 -17.38 1.30 33.45
CA PHE A 159 -16.39 2.14 32.77
C PHE A 159 -15.29 1.29 32.13
N VAL A 160 -14.96 1.63 30.89
CA VAL A 160 -13.85 1.08 30.13
C VAL A 160 -12.95 2.21 29.64
N ARG A 161 -11.67 1.91 29.49
CA ARG A 161 -10.67 2.84 28.96
C ARG A 161 -10.48 2.55 27.48
N ILE A 162 -10.70 3.55 26.65
CA ILE A 162 -10.41 3.54 25.21
C ILE A 162 -9.25 4.50 24.99
N THR A 163 -8.13 3.99 24.48
CA THR A 163 -6.91 4.79 24.29
C THR A 163 -6.59 4.91 22.80
N PHE A 164 -6.44 6.16 22.36
CA PHE A 164 -5.97 6.53 21.03
C PHE A 164 -4.52 6.96 21.16
N HIS A 165 -3.63 6.17 20.58
CA HIS A 165 -2.18 6.38 20.69
C HIS A 165 -1.70 7.41 19.70
N ARG A 166 -0.61 8.11 20.03
CA ARG A 166 0.10 9.03 19.13
C ARG A 166 -0.78 10.08 18.44
N ILE A 167 -1.71 10.70 19.17
CA ILE A 167 -2.38 11.91 18.69
C ILE A 167 -1.44 13.10 18.88
N PHE A 168 -1.07 13.78 17.80
CA PHE A 168 -0.26 14.99 17.86
C PHE A 168 -1.10 16.19 18.34
N LEU A 169 -0.66 16.85 19.40
CA LEU A 169 -1.31 18.04 19.97
C LEU A 169 -0.29 19.16 20.14
N MET A 170 -0.69 20.40 19.84
CA MET A 170 0.12 21.59 20.08
C MET A 170 -0.08 22.11 21.50
N GLN A 171 0.96 22.68 22.10
CA GLN A 171 0.87 23.35 23.39
C GLN A 171 -0.20 24.45 23.38
N GLY A 172 -1.01 24.50 24.43
CA GLY A 172 -2.07 25.49 24.61
C GLY A 172 -3.46 24.88 24.78
N GLU A 173 -4.49 25.72 24.71
CA GLU A 173 -5.88 25.26 24.85
C GLU A 173 -6.31 24.48 23.61
N THR A 174 -6.80 23.26 23.82
CA THR A 174 -7.34 22.39 22.77
C THR A 174 -8.70 21.84 23.20
N GLU A 175 -9.63 21.80 22.25
CA GLU A 175 -10.91 21.12 22.44
C GLU A 175 -10.78 19.66 21.99
N ILE A 176 -11.17 18.72 22.86
CA ILE A 176 -11.32 17.31 22.51
C ILE A 176 -12.78 16.92 22.74
N SER A 177 -13.48 16.47 21.70
CA SER A 177 -14.90 16.17 21.79
C SER A 177 -15.27 14.80 21.24
N VAL A 178 -16.43 14.30 21.67
CA VAL A 178 -16.99 13.02 21.25
C VAL A 178 -18.38 13.24 20.64
N ASP A 179 -18.54 12.88 19.38
CA ASP A 179 -19.87 12.69 18.76
C ASP A 179 -20.42 11.34 19.23
N THR A 180 -21.55 11.36 19.94
CA THR A 180 -22.16 10.14 20.49
C THR A 180 -22.93 9.34 19.45
N GLY A 181 -23.16 9.90 18.26
CA GLY A 181 -23.73 9.19 17.13
C GLY A 181 -25.15 8.72 17.43
N ASN A 182 -25.35 7.41 17.43
CA ASN A 182 -26.66 6.76 17.56
C ASN A 182 -26.95 6.17 18.96
N SER A 183 -26.04 6.34 19.93
CA SER A 183 -26.19 5.76 21.27
C SER A 183 -25.84 6.75 22.36
N THR A 184 -26.38 6.53 23.56
CA THR A 184 -26.08 7.33 24.75
C THR A 184 -24.92 6.72 25.50
N LEU A 185 -24.12 7.54 26.18
CA LEU A 185 -23.03 7.06 27.01
C LEU A 185 -22.95 7.81 28.34
N ASP A 186 -22.23 7.23 29.29
CA ASP A 186 -21.75 7.88 30.49
C ASP A 186 -20.24 8.14 30.33
N ALA A 187 -19.77 9.31 30.77
CA ALA A 187 -18.37 9.71 30.66
C ALA A 187 -17.79 10.06 32.02
N ASP A 188 -16.65 9.44 32.36
CA ASP A 188 -15.95 9.61 33.63
C ASP A 188 -14.83 10.65 33.50
N TYR A 189 -13.85 10.43 32.62
CA TYR A 189 -12.77 11.38 32.39
C TYR A 189 -12.14 11.26 31.01
N LEU A 190 -11.36 12.29 30.66
CA LEU A 190 -10.34 12.27 29.62
C LEU A 190 -8.96 12.36 30.25
N GLU A 191 -8.02 11.54 29.79
CA GLU A 191 -6.62 11.55 30.21
C GLU A 191 -5.70 11.69 28.99
N LEU A 192 -4.81 12.67 29.03
CA LEU A 192 -3.66 12.77 28.15
C LEU A 192 -2.44 12.21 28.89
N ALA A 193 -1.67 11.35 28.23
CA ALA A 193 -0.33 10.96 28.64
C ALA A 193 0.63 11.15 27.47
N ASP A 194 1.89 11.50 27.73
CA ASP A 194 2.89 11.55 26.68
C ASP A 194 3.03 10.19 25.97
N ASP A 195 3.09 10.23 24.63
CA ASP A 195 3.20 9.03 23.79
C ASP A 195 4.24 9.27 22.70
N ASN A 196 5.42 9.71 23.15
CA ASN A 196 6.57 10.00 22.32
C ASN A 196 7.44 8.76 22.05
N ALA A 197 6.97 7.57 22.41
CA ALA A 197 7.77 6.36 22.32
C ALA A 197 8.14 6.11 20.85
N ALA A 198 9.42 6.30 20.55
CA ALA A 198 10.04 5.64 19.43
C ALA A 198 9.95 4.14 19.73
N GLU A 199 9.08 3.40 19.03
CA GLU A 199 9.36 1.98 18.83
C GLU A 199 10.81 1.87 18.33
N ASP A 200 11.51 0.79 18.67
CA ASP A 200 12.87 0.55 18.20
C ASP A 200 12.87 0.52 16.66
N ASP A 201 13.03 1.71 16.10
CA ASP A 201 12.75 2.01 14.70
C ASP A 201 13.93 1.57 13.81
N SER A 202 14.95 0.94 14.41
CA SER A 202 16.24 0.60 13.83
C SER A 202 16.21 -0.56 12.82
N ALA A 203 15.10 -1.28 12.69
CA ALA A 203 14.95 -2.35 11.71
C ALA A 203 14.84 -1.78 10.29
N VAL A 204 16.00 -1.54 9.68
CA VAL A 204 16.14 -1.19 8.27
C VAL A 204 15.65 -2.38 7.41
N PRO A 205 14.92 -2.12 6.32
CA PRO A 205 14.53 -3.16 5.37
C PRO A 205 15.74 -3.96 4.89
N ALA A 206 15.58 -5.28 4.77
CA ALA A 206 16.58 -6.10 4.12
C ALA A 206 16.68 -5.70 2.65
N GLU A 207 17.90 -5.42 2.16
CA GLU A 207 18.14 -4.99 0.79
C GLU A 207 18.03 -6.12 -0.25
N ALA A 208 18.02 -7.38 0.18
CA ALA A 208 17.83 -8.52 -0.71
C ALA A 208 16.35 -8.78 -0.98
N LEU A 209 15.99 -8.94 -2.26
CA LEU A 209 14.67 -9.41 -2.67
C LEU A 209 14.41 -10.86 -2.21
N CYS A 210 13.14 -11.20 -2.03
CA CYS A 210 12.68 -12.52 -1.64
C CYS A 210 12.93 -13.57 -2.73
N ASP A 211 12.95 -13.17 -4.01
CA ASP A 211 13.40 -14.01 -5.12
C ASP A 211 14.94 -14.02 -5.17
N PRO A 212 15.60 -15.15 -4.86
CA PRO A 212 17.06 -15.24 -4.88
C PRO A 212 17.66 -15.12 -6.30
N ASP A 213 16.84 -15.32 -7.33
CA ASP A 213 17.22 -15.19 -8.75
C ASP A 213 16.75 -13.86 -9.34
N ALA A 214 16.36 -12.90 -8.49
CA ALA A 214 15.90 -11.57 -8.89
C ALA A 214 16.82 -10.92 -9.92
N SER A 215 16.21 -10.27 -10.92
CA SER A 215 16.94 -9.65 -12.01
C SER A 215 17.74 -8.44 -11.53
N PRO A 216 18.85 -8.09 -12.21
CA PRO A 216 19.72 -6.99 -11.77
C PRO A 216 18.99 -5.66 -11.58
N ASN A 217 18.06 -5.30 -12.47
CA ASN A 217 17.33 -4.04 -12.34
C ASN A 217 16.25 -4.08 -11.24
N ALA A 218 15.65 -5.24 -10.97
CA ALA A 218 14.72 -5.40 -9.83
C ALA A 218 15.47 -5.23 -8.51
N GLN A 219 16.60 -5.91 -8.36
CA GLN A 219 17.46 -5.79 -7.20
C GLN A 219 17.96 -4.34 -7.02
N LYS A 220 18.45 -3.69 -8.09
CA LYS A 220 18.89 -2.29 -8.04
C LYS A 220 17.77 -1.35 -7.60
N LEU A 221 16.56 -1.50 -8.17
CA LEU A 221 15.43 -0.65 -7.81
C LEU A 221 15.07 -0.84 -6.32
N TYR A 222 15.02 -2.07 -5.85
CA TYR A 222 14.67 -2.37 -4.47
C TYR A 222 15.73 -1.85 -3.48
N GLU A 223 17.03 -1.99 -3.79
CA GLU A 223 18.12 -1.38 -3.02
C GLU A 223 17.98 0.14 -2.94
N THR A 224 17.67 0.80 -4.07
CA THR A 224 17.41 2.24 -4.11
C THR A 224 16.23 2.63 -3.21
N MET A 225 15.13 1.86 -3.24
CA MET A 225 13.98 2.09 -2.36
C MET A 225 14.32 1.86 -0.88
N CYS A 226 15.16 0.86 -0.56
CA CYS A 226 15.67 0.65 0.80
C CYS A 226 16.51 1.83 1.27
N GLY A 227 17.34 2.42 0.40
CA GLY A 227 18.11 3.63 0.68
C GLY A 227 17.26 4.88 0.95
N PHE A 228 15.97 4.86 0.62
CA PHE A 228 15.02 5.93 0.90
C PHE A 228 14.23 5.73 2.19
N TRP A 229 14.36 4.55 2.83
CA TRP A 229 13.57 4.17 3.99
C TRP A 229 13.65 5.20 5.12
N GLY A 230 12.49 5.65 5.61
CA GLY A 230 12.39 6.63 6.70
C GLY A 230 12.70 8.08 6.29
N GLU A 231 13.24 8.32 5.10
CA GLU A 231 13.67 9.66 4.67
C GLU A 231 12.88 10.20 3.49
N LYS A 232 12.59 9.36 2.48
CA LYS A 232 11.98 9.79 1.21
C LYS A 232 10.80 8.89 0.85
N MET A 233 9.84 9.47 0.15
CA MET A 233 8.63 8.79 -0.33
C MET A 233 8.51 8.95 -1.83
N LEU A 234 8.36 7.86 -2.57
CA LEU A 234 8.12 7.93 -4.02
C LEU A 234 6.66 8.30 -4.29
N THR A 235 6.44 9.28 -5.16
CA THR A 235 5.09 9.66 -5.60
C THR A 235 4.55 8.64 -6.60
N GLY A 236 3.28 8.27 -6.46
CA GLY A 236 2.67 7.26 -7.32
C GLY A 236 1.22 7.55 -7.67
N GLN A 237 0.86 7.21 -8.92
CA GLN A 237 -0.48 7.42 -9.46
C GLN A 237 -0.94 6.19 -10.25
N TYR A 238 -2.16 5.72 -9.99
CA TYR A 238 -2.84 4.80 -10.89
C TYR A 238 -3.34 5.51 -12.14
N VAL A 239 -3.11 4.93 -13.30
CA VAL A 239 -3.52 5.48 -14.58
C VAL A 239 -4.61 4.61 -15.17
N SER A 240 -5.77 5.21 -15.46
CA SER A 240 -6.99 4.49 -15.88
C SER A 240 -6.91 3.95 -17.31
N GLY A 241 -6.04 4.52 -18.15
CA GLY A 241 -5.84 4.06 -19.51
C GLY A 241 -4.78 4.84 -20.26
N SER A 242 -4.59 4.46 -21.52
CA SER A 242 -3.47 4.94 -22.34
C SER A 242 -3.55 6.42 -22.76
N SER A 243 -4.64 7.12 -22.46
CA SER A 243 -4.70 8.58 -22.63
C SER A 243 -3.82 9.31 -21.62
N ASN A 244 -3.38 8.62 -20.55
CA ASN A 244 -2.58 9.19 -19.47
C ASN A 244 -3.21 10.45 -18.85
N GLN A 245 -4.55 10.49 -18.77
CA GLN A 245 -5.30 11.66 -18.31
C GLN A 245 -4.92 12.07 -16.88
N GLU A 246 -4.66 11.11 -15.99
CA GLU A 246 -4.24 11.40 -14.61
C GLU A 246 -2.84 12.02 -14.57
N LEU A 247 -1.92 11.55 -15.43
CA LEU A 247 -0.57 12.12 -15.52
C LEU A 247 -0.61 13.56 -16.05
N ASP A 248 -1.47 13.84 -17.04
CA ASP A 248 -1.69 15.19 -17.54
C ASP A 248 -2.27 16.12 -16.47
N ALA A 249 -3.23 15.63 -15.68
CA ALA A 249 -3.84 16.40 -14.61
C ALA A 249 -2.83 16.72 -13.49
N ILE A 250 -2.02 15.75 -13.07
CA ILE A 250 -0.96 15.96 -12.06
C ILE A 250 0.05 16.97 -12.59
N LEU A 251 0.52 16.82 -13.82
CA LEU A 251 1.47 17.75 -14.41
C LEU A 251 0.91 19.18 -14.48
N ALA A 252 -0.37 19.33 -14.84
CA ALA A 252 -1.03 20.63 -14.89
C ALA A 252 -1.17 21.28 -13.50
N MET A 253 -1.45 20.49 -12.46
CA MET A 253 -1.64 20.99 -11.09
C MET A 253 -0.32 21.24 -10.35
N THR A 254 0.67 20.37 -10.55
CA THR A 254 1.87 20.31 -9.70
C THR A 254 3.15 20.74 -10.40
N GLY A 255 3.17 20.76 -11.74
CA GLY A 255 4.39 20.91 -12.53
C GLY A 255 5.28 19.66 -12.56
N GLN A 256 4.90 18.60 -11.86
CA GLN A 256 5.68 17.37 -11.68
C GLN A 256 4.94 16.15 -12.27
N LEU A 257 5.68 15.06 -12.46
CA LEU A 257 5.11 13.75 -12.79
C LEU A 257 5.38 12.77 -11.64
N PRO A 258 4.50 11.78 -11.39
CA PRO A 258 4.75 10.76 -10.37
C PRO A 258 6.01 9.94 -10.70
N ALA A 259 6.74 9.48 -9.70
CA ALA A 259 7.84 8.54 -9.91
C ALA A 259 7.34 7.15 -10.34
N ILE A 260 6.18 6.73 -9.83
CA ILE A 260 5.56 5.43 -10.09
C ILE A 260 4.29 5.59 -10.93
N ARG A 261 4.22 4.88 -12.05
CA ARG A 261 2.97 4.67 -12.81
C ARG A 261 2.39 3.33 -12.42
N PHE A 262 1.28 3.36 -11.69
CA PHE A 262 0.50 2.16 -11.38
C PHE A 262 -0.54 1.88 -12.46
N SER A 263 -0.83 0.60 -12.70
CA SER A 263 -1.92 0.18 -13.59
C SER A 263 -2.55 -1.14 -13.14
N ALA A 264 -3.84 -1.30 -13.38
CA ALA A 264 -4.58 -2.53 -13.12
C ALA A 264 -4.63 -3.42 -14.37
N LEU A 265 -4.26 -4.69 -14.19
CA LEU A 265 -4.47 -5.78 -15.15
C LEU A 265 -5.74 -6.57 -14.76
N GLY A 266 -6.27 -7.39 -15.66
CA GLY A 266 -7.52 -8.13 -15.47
C GLY A 266 -8.58 -7.86 -16.54
N SER A 267 -8.18 -7.24 -17.66
CA SER A 267 -9.07 -6.81 -18.74
C SER A 267 -8.61 -7.33 -20.09
N SER A 268 -9.44 -7.16 -21.13
CA SER A 268 -9.04 -7.43 -22.51
C SER A 268 -7.91 -6.52 -23.02
N ASN A 269 -7.59 -5.44 -22.30
CA ASN A 269 -6.58 -4.45 -22.67
C ASN A 269 -5.20 -4.69 -22.02
N ASP A 270 -5.01 -5.76 -21.24
CA ASP A 270 -3.81 -5.96 -20.42
C ASP A 270 -2.49 -5.86 -21.21
N ARG A 271 -2.45 -6.36 -22.45
CA ARG A 271 -1.28 -6.22 -23.32
C ARG A 271 -0.94 -4.76 -23.64
N ARG A 272 -1.96 -3.93 -23.83
CA ARG A 272 -1.78 -2.49 -24.05
C ARG A 272 -1.33 -1.82 -22.75
N THR A 273 -1.94 -2.16 -21.62
CA THR A 273 -1.53 -1.65 -20.29
C THR A 273 -0.06 -1.96 -19.99
N VAL A 274 0.40 -3.18 -20.29
CA VAL A 274 1.81 -3.58 -20.16
C VAL A 274 2.72 -2.80 -21.11
N ASN A 275 2.30 -2.57 -22.36
CA ASN A 275 3.08 -1.75 -23.29
C ASN A 275 3.20 -0.30 -22.79
N ASP A 276 2.11 0.30 -22.30
CA ASP A 276 2.14 1.66 -21.78
C ASP A 276 3.07 1.77 -20.55
N ALA A 277 3.10 0.72 -19.71
CA ALA A 277 4.01 0.62 -18.57
C ALA A 277 5.47 0.46 -19.02
N ALA A 278 5.74 -0.36 -20.05
CA ALA A 278 7.06 -0.47 -20.65
C ALA A 278 7.53 0.88 -21.22
N ASP A 279 6.64 1.60 -21.91
CA ASP A 279 6.92 2.90 -22.50
C ASP A 279 7.22 3.95 -21.41
N TRP A 280 6.45 3.96 -20.31
CA TRP A 280 6.74 4.80 -19.14
C TRP A 280 8.17 4.59 -18.64
N HIS A 281 8.59 3.33 -18.47
CA HIS A 281 9.95 3.03 -18.04
C HIS A 281 11.00 3.39 -19.10
N GLN A 282 10.81 3.01 -20.36
CA GLN A 282 11.84 3.16 -21.39
C GLN A 282 12.06 4.60 -21.83
N TYR A 283 11.00 5.41 -21.86
CA TYR A 283 11.09 6.80 -22.32
C TYR A 283 11.32 7.77 -21.18
N LEU A 284 10.80 7.48 -19.99
CA LEU A 284 10.87 8.39 -18.84
C LEU A 284 11.78 7.90 -17.72
N GLY A 285 12.17 6.63 -17.70
CA GLY A 285 12.94 6.03 -16.60
C GLY A 285 12.12 5.83 -15.32
N GLY A 286 10.80 6.01 -15.39
CA GLY A 286 9.93 5.88 -14.23
C GLY A 286 9.71 4.43 -13.79
N ILE A 287 9.21 4.27 -12.57
CA ILE A 287 8.95 2.97 -11.96
C ILE A 287 7.60 2.43 -12.45
N VAL A 288 7.55 1.13 -12.74
CA VAL A 288 6.33 0.42 -13.15
C VAL A 288 5.71 -0.27 -11.95
N GLY A 289 4.44 0.00 -11.68
CA GLY A 289 3.64 -0.75 -10.73
C GLY A 289 2.44 -1.41 -11.40
N LEU A 290 2.22 -2.69 -11.12
CA LEU A 290 1.13 -3.47 -11.70
C LEU A 290 0.40 -4.24 -10.60
N MET A 291 -0.92 -4.12 -10.59
CA MET A 291 -1.81 -4.98 -9.80
C MET A 291 -2.62 -5.89 -10.73
N TRP A 292 -3.21 -6.94 -10.17
CA TRP A 292 -4.09 -7.84 -10.91
C TRP A 292 -5.48 -7.91 -10.29
N GLN A 293 -6.47 -7.36 -10.98
CA GLN A 293 -7.89 -7.59 -10.74
C GLN A 293 -8.29 -8.91 -11.41
N TRP A 294 -7.92 -10.02 -10.78
CA TRP A 294 -8.14 -11.34 -11.34
C TRP A 294 -9.62 -11.70 -11.28
N ASN A 295 -10.34 -11.66 -12.40
CA ASN A 295 -11.68 -12.24 -12.45
C ASN A 295 -11.61 -13.74 -12.14
N ALA A 296 -12.51 -14.22 -11.28
CA ALA A 296 -12.50 -15.62 -10.87
C ALA A 296 -12.52 -16.54 -12.11
N PRO A 297 -11.73 -17.64 -12.13
CA PRO A 297 -11.58 -18.43 -13.34
C PRO A 297 -12.93 -18.88 -13.92
N GLY A 298 -13.10 -18.65 -15.23
CA GLY A 298 -14.34 -18.94 -15.93
C GLY A 298 -15.47 -17.91 -15.77
N THR A 299 -15.21 -16.77 -15.11
CA THR A 299 -16.20 -15.71 -14.87
C THR A 299 -15.69 -14.32 -15.28
N ASP A 300 -16.55 -13.32 -15.16
CA ASP A 300 -16.27 -11.90 -15.43
C ASP A 300 -16.29 -11.03 -14.16
N SER A 301 -16.23 -11.64 -12.97
CA SER A 301 -16.23 -10.92 -11.70
C SER A 301 -15.02 -11.25 -10.84
N VAL A 302 -14.48 -10.20 -10.22
CA VAL A 302 -13.45 -10.26 -9.18
C VAL A 302 -14.08 -10.47 -7.78
N TYR A 303 -15.36 -10.15 -7.63
CA TYR A 303 -16.03 -10.12 -6.33
C TYR A 303 -16.53 -11.49 -5.89
N THR A 304 -16.31 -11.82 -4.62
CA THR A 304 -16.69 -13.10 -3.99
C THR A 304 -18.15 -13.48 -4.22
N GLU A 305 -19.07 -12.51 -4.13
CA GLU A 305 -20.51 -12.76 -4.25
C GLU A 305 -20.92 -13.26 -5.65
N ASP A 306 -20.19 -12.84 -6.68
CA ASP A 306 -20.49 -13.14 -8.09
C ASP A 306 -19.48 -14.10 -8.75
N ALA A 307 -18.37 -14.40 -8.06
CA ALA A 307 -17.26 -15.17 -8.60
C ALA A 307 -17.62 -16.62 -8.92
N GLY A 308 -18.55 -17.24 -8.18
CA GLY A 308 -18.99 -18.63 -8.42
C GLY A 308 -17.90 -19.71 -8.37
N PHE A 309 -16.65 -19.35 -8.06
CA PHE A 309 -15.46 -20.19 -8.10
C PHE A 309 -15.09 -20.66 -6.70
N ASP A 310 -14.97 -21.98 -6.51
CA ASP A 310 -14.61 -22.57 -5.22
C ASP A 310 -13.08 -22.79 -5.13
N LEU A 311 -12.37 -21.74 -4.68
CA LEU A 311 -10.92 -21.81 -4.47
C LEU A 311 -10.53 -22.85 -3.39
N HIS A 312 -11.38 -23.05 -2.38
CA HIS A 312 -11.10 -24.07 -1.37
C HIS A 312 -11.13 -25.46 -2.02
N ALA A 313 -12.13 -25.79 -2.84
CA ALA A 313 -12.16 -27.04 -3.59
C ALA A 313 -10.98 -27.19 -4.55
N ALA A 314 -10.57 -26.11 -5.21
CA ALA A 314 -9.43 -26.10 -6.13
C ALA A 314 -8.11 -26.49 -5.46
N LEU A 315 -7.88 -26.05 -4.22
CA LEU A 315 -6.58 -26.21 -3.52
C LEU A 315 -6.64 -27.14 -2.31
N ARG A 316 -7.79 -27.75 -1.99
CA ARG A 316 -7.92 -28.74 -0.92
C ARG A 316 -7.07 -29.97 -1.28
N ASP A 317 -6.32 -30.45 -0.30
CA ASP A 317 -5.41 -31.61 -0.43
C ASP A 317 -4.29 -31.45 -1.48
N GLN A 318 -4.11 -30.24 -2.03
CA GLN A 318 -3.01 -29.91 -2.94
C GLN A 318 -1.85 -29.26 -2.19
N GLU A 319 -0.64 -29.66 -2.54
CA GLU A 319 0.61 -28.96 -2.21
C GLU A 319 0.88 -27.91 -3.29
N ALA A 320 0.81 -26.63 -2.92
CA ALA A 320 0.71 -25.53 -3.88
C ALA A 320 1.97 -25.41 -4.76
N ALA A 321 3.17 -25.47 -4.16
CA ALA A 321 4.43 -25.50 -4.90
C ALA A 321 4.57 -26.70 -5.86
N ALA A 322 4.05 -27.88 -5.50
CA ALA A 322 4.09 -29.05 -6.39
C ALA A 322 3.13 -28.89 -7.57
N LEU A 323 1.91 -28.39 -7.31
CA LEU A 323 0.92 -28.08 -8.33
C LEU A 323 1.43 -26.99 -9.29
N ALA A 324 2.10 -25.96 -8.77
CA ALA A 324 2.68 -24.86 -9.52
C ALA A 324 3.68 -25.31 -10.60
N MET A 325 4.34 -26.46 -10.41
CA MET A 325 5.34 -26.99 -11.36
C MET A 325 4.76 -27.87 -12.48
N ARG A 326 3.45 -28.13 -12.48
CA ARG A 326 2.80 -28.95 -13.51
C ARG A 326 2.30 -28.09 -14.66
N SER A 327 2.39 -28.57 -15.90
CA SER A 327 1.67 -27.91 -16.99
C SER A 327 0.15 -28.06 -16.80
N PRO A 328 -0.69 -27.15 -17.32
CA PRO A 328 -2.14 -27.32 -17.28
C PRO A 328 -2.60 -28.65 -17.91
N GLU A 329 -1.92 -29.12 -18.95
CA GLU A 329 -2.19 -30.42 -19.58
C GLU A 329 -1.84 -31.60 -18.67
N GLU A 330 -0.70 -31.54 -17.98
CA GLU A 330 -0.30 -32.56 -17.00
C GLU A 330 -1.26 -32.61 -15.82
N ALA A 331 -1.70 -31.44 -15.33
CA ALA A 331 -2.69 -31.33 -14.27
C ALA A 331 -4.05 -31.87 -14.72
N ALA A 332 -4.51 -31.54 -15.93
CA ALA A 332 -5.77 -32.04 -16.48
C ALA A 332 -5.78 -33.55 -16.75
N ALA A 333 -4.62 -34.17 -16.95
CA ALA A 333 -4.50 -35.61 -17.16
C ALA A 333 -4.50 -36.43 -15.86
N ASP A 334 -4.49 -35.78 -14.70
CA ASP A 334 -4.45 -36.41 -13.38
C ASP A 334 -5.79 -36.25 -12.66
N ASP A 335 -6.53 -37.35 -12.53
CA ASP A 335 -7.85 -37.38 -11.89
C ASP A 335 -7.86 -36.92 -10.42
N SER A 336 -6.70 -36.82 -9.77
CA SER A 336 -6.58 -36.29 -8.40
C SER A 336 -6.53 -34.76 -8.32
N ILE A 337 -6.38 -34.07 -9.47
CA ILE A 337 -6.35 -32.61 -9.56
C ILE A 337 -7.73 -32.08 -9.96
N PRO A 338 -8.34 -31.18 -9.18
CA PRO A 338 -9.61 -30.56 -9.55
C PRO A 338 -9.52 -29.75 -10.85
N ALA A 339 -10.60 -29.71 -11.63
CA ALA A 339 -10.66 -28.91 -12.85
C ALA A 339 -10.47 -27.40 -12.56
N GLU A 340 -10.92 -26.95 -11.39
CA GLU A 340 -10.75 -25.58 -10.89
C GLU A 340 -9.26 -25.25 -10.68
N ALA A 341 -8.46 -26.22 -10.23
CA ALA A 341 -7.01 -26.04 -10.10
C ALA A 341 -6.34 -25.83 -11.47
N VAL A 342 -6.76 -26.60 -12.48
CA VAL A 342 -6.28 -26.44 -13.87
C VAL A 342 -6.60 -25.04 -14.41
N GLN A 343 -7.77 -24.50 -14.06
CA GLN A 343 -8.17 -23.14 -14.46
C GLN A 343 -7.27 -22.07 -13.81
N LEU A 344 -6.92 -22.22 -12.52
CA LEU A 344 -5.95 -21.35 -11.85
C LEU A 344 -4.61 -21.36 -12.58
N LEU A 345 -4.07 -22.55 -12.88
CA LEU A 345 -2.82 -22.69 -13.62
C LEU A 345 -2.88 -21.98 -14.97
N THR A 346 -3.99 -22.17 -15.70
CA THR A 346 -4.19 -21.58 -17.02
C THR A 346 -4.20 -20.05 -16.99
N ASP A 347 -4.88 -19.45 -16.02
CA ASP A 347 -4.94 -18.00 -15.90
C ASP A 347 -3.60 -17.40 -15.45
N ILE A 348 -2.88 -18.08 -14.55
CA ILE A 348 -1.53 -17.67 -14.15
C ILE A 348 -0.56 -17.74 -15.33
N ASP A 349 -0.63 -18.80 -16.15
CA ASP A 349 0.21 -18.93 -17.35
C ASP A 349 -0.07 -17.79 -18.35
N ARG A 350 -1.34 -17.41 -18.52
CA ARG A 350 -1.71 -16.26 -19.37
C ARG A 350 -1.17 -14.95 -18.80
N MET A 351 -1.25 -14.75 -17.49
CA MET A 351 -0.68 -13.56 -16.84
C MET A 351 0.84 -13.54 -16.96
N ALA A 352 1.51 -14.69 -16.83
CA ALA A 352 2.94 -14.80 -17.05
C ALA A 352 3.33 -14.39 -18.48
N GLU A 353 2.57 -14.80 -19.51
CA GLU A 353 2.78 -14.33 -20.88
C GLU A 353 2.52 -12.82 -21.05
N THR A 354 1.54 -12.26 -20.33
CA THR A 354 1.29 -10.82 -20.30
C THR A 354 2.45 -10.05 -19.69
N LEU A 355 3.07 -10.55 -18.62
CA LEU A 355 4.22 -9.93 -17.95
C LEU A 355 5.56 -10.18 -18.68
N ARG A 356 5.65 -11.24 -19.47
CA ARG A 356 6.88 -11.71 -20.14
C ARG A 356 7.65 -10.62 -20.92
N PRO A 357 7.00 -9.68 -21.65
CA PRO A 357 7.73 -8.61 -22.32
C PRO A 357 8.55 -7.75 -21.36
N LEU A 358 8.02 -7.40 -20.18
CA LEU A 358 8.73 -6.61 -19.17
C LEU A 358 9.93 -7.39 -18.63
N ALA A 359 9.74 -8.68 -18.36
CA ALA A 359 10.79 -9.58 -17.90
C ALA A 359 11.94 -9.72 -18.91
N GLN A 360 11.61 -9.89 -20.20
CA GLN A 360 12.61 -9.97 -21.28
C GLN A 360 13.43 -8.69 -21.46
N MET A 361 12.86 -7.54 -21.07
CA MET A 361 13.51 -6.24 -21.12
C MET A 361 14.21 -5.87 -19.80
N ASP A 362 14.15 -6.75 -18.79
CA ASP A 362 14.64 -6.49 -17.43
C ASP A 362 14.06 -5.17 -16.86
N ILE A 363 12.78 -4.92 -17.10
CA ILE A 363 12.07 -3.78 -16.53
C ILE A 363 11.56 -4.19 -15.15
N PRO A 364 12.02 -3.57 -14.05
CA PRO A 364 11.57 -3.94 -12.72
C PRO A 364 10.10 -3.53 -12.50
N VAL A 365 9.33 -4.42 -11.88
CA VAL A 365 7.88 -4.23 -11.66
C VAL A 365 7.56 -4.36 -10.18
N LEU A 366 6.97 -3.31 -9.61
CA LEU A 366 6.25 -3.40 -8.33
C LEU A 366 4.96 -4.22 -8.56
N TRP A 367 4.99 -5.50 -8.21
CA TRP A 367 3.95 -6.48 -8.52
C TRP A 367 3.06 -6.74 -7.31
N ARG A 368 1.79 -6.33 -7.40
CA ARG A 368 0.80 -6.42 -6.31
C ARG A 368 -0.39 -7.32 -6.67
N PRO A 369 -0.22 -8.66 -6.67
CA PRO A 369 -1.31 -9.58 -6.91
C PRO A 369 -2.13 -9.84 -5.63
N LEU A 370 -3.35 -10.38 -5.77
CA LEU A 370 -4.16 -10.89 -4.65
C LEU A 370 -4.30 -9.89 -3.48
N HIS A 371 -4.56 -8.63 -3.83
CA HIS A 371 -4.67 -7.49 -2.92
C HIS A 371 -5.95 -7.53 -2.07
N GLU A 372 -5.98 -6.76 -0.98
CA GLU A 372 -7.10 -6.59 -0.04
C GLU A 372 -7.71 -7.91 0.49
N ALA A 373 -6.88 -8.96 0.62
CA ALA A 373 -7.38 -10.30 0.89
C ALA A 373 -8.17 -10.42 2.21
N GLY A 374 -7.77 -9.68 3.25
CA GLY A 374 -8.43 -9.65 4.55
C GLY A 374 -9.84 -9.06 4.52
N GLY A 375 -10.19 -8.27 3.49
CA GLY A 375 -11.52 -7.71 3.30
C GLY A 375 -12.57 -8.75 2.89
N GLY A 376 -12.14 -9.84 2.24
CA GLY A 376 -13.01 -10.95 1.84
C GLY A 376 -13.96 -10.65 0.66
N TRP A 377 -13.99 -9.42 0.15
CA TRP A 377 -14.82 -9.02 -0.98
C TRP A 377 -14.31 -9.53 -2.33
N TYR A 378 -13.01 -9.81 -2.47
CA TYR A 378 -12.47 -10.49 -3.65
C TYR A 378 -12.40 -12.00 -3.44
N TRP A 379 -12.63 -12.77 -4.51
CA TRP A 379 -12.82 -14.23 -4.44
C TRP A 379 -11.61 -14.97 -3.82
N TRP A 380 -10.40 -14.45 -3.97
CA TRP A 380 -9.20 -15.01 -3.35
C TRP A 380 -9.19 -14.82 -1.82
N GLY A 381 -9.73 -13.70 -1.33
CA GLY A 381 -9.85 -13.40 0.09
C GLY A 381 -11.06 -14.08 0.75
N GLY A 382 -12.19 -14.10 0.04
CA GLY A 382 -13.47 -14.66 0.51
C GLY A 382 -13.45 -16.18 0.74
N ALA A 383 -12.53 -16.90 0.09
CA ALA A 383 -12.33 -18.33 0.30
C ALA A 383 -11.63 -18.70 1.63
N GLY A 384 -11.31 -17.69 2.45
CA GLY A 384 -10.68 -17.82 3.76
C GLY A 384 -9.16 -17.97 3.72
N ARG A 385 -8.52 -17.66 4.85
CA ARG A 385 -7.05 -17.57 4.98
C ARG A 385 -6.27 -18.75 4.41
N SER A 386 -6.73 -19.99 4.66
CA SER A 386 -5.97 -21.18 4.25
C SER A 386 -5.89 -21.32 2.74
N SER A 387 -6.96 -20.93 2.04
CA SER A 387 -7.05 -20.97 0.58
C SER A 387 -6.19 -19.86 -0.02
N TYR A 388 -6.25 -18.66 0.56
CA TYR A 388 -5.43 -17.52 0.16
C TYR A 388 -3.92 -17.82 0.25
N LEU A 389 -3.44 -18.33 1.39
CA LEU A 389 -2.00 -18.61 1.58
C LEU A 389 -1.49 -19.64 0.57
N LYS A 390 -2.30 -20.66 0.25
CA LYS A 390 -1.98 -21.64 -0.80
C LYS A 390 -1.97 -21.00 -2.20
N LEU A 391 -2.92 -20.12 -2.49
CA LEU A 391 -2.97 -19.43 -3.77
C LEU A 391 -1.77 -18.49 -3.96
N TRP A 392 -1.35 -17.79 -2.90
CA TRP A 392 -0.13 -16.98 -2.92
C TRP A 392 1.11 -17.83 -3.22
N ASP A 393 1.30 -18.94 -2.49
CA ASP A 393 2.43 -19.86 -2.70
C ASP A 393 2.45 -20.44 -4.12
N LEU A 394 1.28 -20.82 -4.64
CA LEU A 394 1.13 -21.30 -6.02
C LEU A 394 1.52 -20.21 -7.03
N LEU A 395 0.98 -18.99 -6.87
CA LEU A 395 1.26 -17.88 -7.78
C LEU A 395 2.74 -17.50 -7.76
N TYR A 396 3.32 -17.34 -6.56
CA TYR A 396 4.73 -17.03 -6.35
C TYR A 396 5.61 -18.07 -7.03
N THR A 397 5.43 -19.36 -6.69
CA THR A 397 6.23 -20.46 -7.23
C THR A 397 6.08 -20.57 -8.75
N ARG A 398 4.87 -20.40 -9.28
CA ARG A 398 4.63 -20.56 -10.71
C ARG A 398 5.24 -19.42 -11.53
N LEU A 399 5.14 -18.17 -11.08
CA LEU A 399 5.75 -17.04 -11.79
C LEU A 399 7.29 -17.08 -11.70
N THR A 400 7.84 -17.34 -10.51
CA THR A 400 9.30 -17.35 -10.29
C THR A 400 9.96 -18.61 -10.82
N ALA A 401 9.59 -19.80 -10.33
CA ALA A 401 10.29 -21.05 -10.66
C ALA A 401 9.86 -21.68 -11.98
N TYR A 402 8.55 -21.70 -12.29
CA TYR A 402 8.06 -22.34 -13.52
C TYR A 402 8.24 -21.42 -14.75
N HIS A 403 7.85 -20.14 -14.65
CA HIS A 403 7.95 -19.19 -15.77
C HIS A 403 9.26 -18.40 -15.85
N ASN A 404 10.13 -18.48 -14.83
CA ASN A 404 11.42 -17.78 -14.75
C ASN A 404 11.25 -16.25 -14.91
N ILE A 405 10.26 -15.67 -14.22
CA ILE A 405 10.00 -14.23 -14.19
C ILE A 405 10.58 -13.67 -12.89
N HIS A 406 11.74 -13.03 -13.02
CA HIS A 406 12.56 -12.57 -11.89
C HIS A 406 12.66 -11.04 -11.75
N ASN A 407 11.93 -10.29 -12.59
CA ASN A 407 11.90 -8.83 -12.54
C ASN A 407 10.78 -8.27 -11.63
N LEU A 408 10.13 -9.12 -10.83
CA LEU A 408 9.01 -8.75 -9.96
C LEU A 408 9.51 -8.45 -8.55
N ILE A 409 9.09 -7.32 -8.01
CA ILE A 409 9.22 -6.94 -6.60
C ILE A 409 7.83 -7.14 -5.99
N TRP A 410 7.69 -8.14 -5.13
CA TRP A 410 6.41 -8.63 -4.63
C TRP A 410 5.85 -7.73 -3.52
N ILE A 411 4.68 -7.16 -3.76
CA ILE A 411 3.94 -6.36 -2.78
C ILE A 411 2.84 -7.23 -2.18
N TRP A 412 2.95 -7.53 -0.89
CA TRP A 412 1.89 -8.15 -0.12
C TRP A 412 0.92 -7.10 0.42
N ASN A 413 -0.38 -7.30 0.18
CA ASN A 413 -1.46 -6.44 0.63
C ASN A 413 -2.62 -7.31 1.17
N GLY A 414 -2.37 -8.05 2.24
CA GLY A 414 -3.40 -8.85 2.91
C GLY A 414 -4.21 -8.08 3.96
N GLN A 415 -3.69 -6.95 4.44
CA GLN A 415 -4.29 -6.03 5.44
C GLN A 415 -4.74 -6.67 6.77
N SER A 416 -4.38 -7.93 7.03
CA SER A 416 -4.81 -8.67 8.21
C SER A 416 -3.79 -9.74 8.59
N ALA A 417 -3.63 -9.95 9.90
CA ALA A 417 -2.75 -10.97 10.44
C ALA A 417 -3.09 -12.39 9.98
N GLY A 418 -4.38 -12.65 9.73
CA GLY A 418 -4.83 -13.96 9.24
C GLY A 418 -4.34 -14.28 7.83
N TYR A 419 -3.99 -13.25 7.04
CA TYR A 419 -3.63 -13.34 5.62
C TYR A 419 -2.15 -13.02 5.38
N LEU A 420 -1.33 -12.93 6.43
CA LEU A 420 0.12 -12.70 6.29
C LEU A 420 0.79 -13.92 5.64
N VAL A 421 1.47 -13.68 4.52
CA VAL A 421 2.24 -14.70 3.79
C VAL A 421 3.66 -14.80 4.37
N PRO A 422 4.39 -15.90 4.11
CA PRO A 422 5.77 -16.03 4.60
C PRO A 422 6.66 -14.86 4.13
N GLU A 423 7.51 -14.34 5.01
CA GLU A 423 8.47 -13.26 4.70
C GLU A 423 9.38 -13.53 3.50
N SER A 424 9.56 -14.80 3.15
CA SER A 424 10.33 -15.25 1.99
C SER A 424 9.57 -15.16 0.65
N GLN A 425 8.35 -14.61 0.64
CA GLN A 425 7.50 -14.53 -0.57
C GLN A 425 6.93 -13.13 -0.82
N TYR A 426 7.45 -12.11 -0.14
CA TYR A 426 7.14 -10.71 -0.42
C TYR A 426 8.31 -9.79 -0.03
N ASP A 427 8.38 -8.63 -0.69
CA ASP A 427 9.43 -7.63 -0.54
C ASP A 427 8.91 -6.39 0.19
N ILE A 428 7.70 -5.96 -0.17
CA ILE A 428 7.04 -4.77 0.37
C ILE A 428 5.72 -5.20 1.01
N ALA A 429 5.43 -4.70 2.21
CA ALA A 429 4.11 -4.80 2.80
C ALA A 429 3.33 -3.50 2.54
N ALA A 430 2.07 -3.61 2.16
CA ALA A 430 1.27 -2.44 1.84
C ALA A 430 -0.17 -2.55 2.35
N VAL A 431 -0.81 -1.40 2.49
CA VAL A 431 -2.23 -1.25 2.86
C VAL A 431 -2.92 -0.32 1.88
N ASP A 432 -4.21 -0.58 1.65
CA ASP A 432 -5.08 0.26 0.84
C ASP A 432 -5.98 1.05 1.79
N VAL A 433 -6.01 2.38 1.65
CA VAL A 433 -6.70 3.26 2.60
C VAL A 433 -7.66 4.20 1.88
N TYR A 434 -8.95 3.91 2.03
CA TYR A 434 -10.04 4.72 1.49
C TYR A 434 -10.86 5.32 2.64
N LEU A 435 -10.93 6.65 2.66
CA LEU A 435 -11.65 7.42 3.66
C LEU A 435 -12.79 8.22 3.02
N GLN A 436 -13.78 8.56 3.84
CA GLN A 436 -14.84 9.49 3.46
C GLN A 436 -14.28 10.92 3.35
N PRO A 437 -14.87 11.80 2.51
CA PRO A 437 -14.37 13.16 2.28
C PRO A 437 -14.23 14.05 3.50
N GLU A 438 -14.99 13.79 4.56
CA GLU A 438 -14.97 14.58 5.78
C GLU A 438 -13.87 14.16 6.77
N ILE A 439 -13.17 13.06 6.49
CA ILE A 439 -12.10 12.52 7.34
C ILE A 439 -10.76 13.00 6.78
N ASP A 440 -9.99 13.69 7.63
CA ASP A 440 -8.63 14.11 7.30
C ASP A 440 -7.75 12.88 7.05
N PHE A 441 -7.09 12.83 5.90
CA PHE A 441 -6.20 11.72 5.56
C PHE A 441 -4.94 11.74 6.43
N GLY A 442 -4.38 12.88 6.79
CA GLY A 442 -3.15 12.96 7.61
C GLY A 442 -2.02 12.05 7.10
N SER A 443 -1.25 11.46 8.02
CA SER A 443 -0.13 10.56 7.71
C SER A 443 -0.50 9.08 7.58
N ARG A 444 -1.66 8.69 8.14
CA ARG A 444 -2.03 7.27 8.39
C ARG A 444 -1.01 6.51 9.25
N TYR A 445 -0.40 7.17 10.23
CA TYR A 445 0.58 6.55 11.14
C TYR A 445 0.04 5.28 11.83
N GLU A 446 -1.25 5.22 12.19
CA GLU A 446 -1.84 4.04 12.81
C GLU A 446 -1.70 2.80 11.92
N GLN A 447 -1.98 2.96 10.63
CA GLN A 447 -1.83 1.90 9.63
C GLN A 447 -0.35 1.58 9.41
N PHE A 448 0.53 2.59 9.42
CA PHE A 448 1.98 2.41 9.31
C PHE A 448 2.52 1.53 10.44
N HIS A 449 2.25 1.88 11.70
CA HIS A 449 2.69 1.12 12.87
C HIS A 449 2.03 -0.25 12.96
N SER A 450 0.73 -0.35 12.66
CA SER A 450 0.04 -1.63 12.62
C SER A 450 0.65 -2.58 11.60
N LEU A 451 0.96 -2.09 10.40
CA LEU A 451 1.59 -2.87 9.34
C LEU A 451 3.03 -3.26 9.70
N ARG A 452 3.79 -2.33 10.29
CA ARG A 452 5.14 -2.59 10.81
C ARG A 452 5.13 -3.69 11.86
N HIS A 453 4.27 -3.58 12.86
CA HIS A 453 4.11 -4.56 13.93
C HIS A 453 3.71 -5.93 13.36
N LEU A 454 2.74 -5.92 12.44
CA LEU A 454 2.25 -7.14 11.81
C LEU A 454 3.35 -7.90 11.03
N THR A 455 4.27 -7.16 10.41
CA THR A 455 5.34 -7.74 9.60
C THR A 455 6.64 -7.96 10.38
N GLY A 456 6.67 -7.65 11.69
CA GLY A 456 7.87 -7.78 12.51
C GLY A 456 8.98 -6.77 12.18
N GLY A 457 8.71 -5.76 11.34
CA GLY A 457 9.71 -4.84 10.79
C GLY A 457 10.55 -5.45 9.65
N GLY A 458 11.56 -4.72 9.16
CA GLY A 458 12.51 -5.24 8.16
C GLY A 458 11.98 -5.38 6.72
N LYS A 459 10.79 -4.84 6.45
CA LYS A 459 10.19 -4.72 5.12
C LYS A 459 9.88 -3.26 4.82
N LEU A 460 9.93 -2.88 3.54
CA LEU A 460 9.38 -1.60 3.10
C LEU A 460 7.86 -1.58 3.33
N LEU A 461 7.34 -0.42 3.72
CA LEU A 461 5.93 -0.22 4.02
C LEU A 461 5.35 0.83 3.07
N ALA A 462 4.20 0.55 2.47
CA ALA A 462 3.58 1.46 1.49
C ALA A 462 2.07 1.62 1.64
N LEU A 463 1.57 2.77 1.17
CA LEU A 463 0.15 2.94 0.84
C LEU A 463 -0.04 2.47 -0.60
N SER A 464 -0.42 1.21 -0.83
CA SER A 464 -0.54 0.70 -2.21
C SER A 464 -1.72 1.29 -2.98
N GLU A 465 -2.77 1.68 -2.27
CA GLU A 465 -3.86 2.51 -2.77
C GLU A 465 -4.25 3.56 -1.72
N CYS A 466 -4.62 4.76 -2.16
CA CYS A 466 -5.20 5.76 -1.28
C CYS A 466 -6.28 6.60 -1.96
N SER A 467 -7.27 7.03 -1.17
CA SER A 467 -8.34 7.92 -1.61
C SER A 467 -7.98 9.41 -1.57
N ALA A 468 -6.88 9.74 -0.91
CA ALA A 468 -6.31 11.08 -0.84
C ALA A 468 -4.79 10.95 -0.72
N VAL A 469 -4.06 11.99 -1.10
CA VAL A 469 -2.61 12.01 -0.84
C VAL A 469 -2.35 12.19 0.67
N PRO A 470 -1.33 11.54 1.23
CA PRO A 470 -0.99 11.73 2.64
C PRO A 470 -0.41 13.13 2.88
N ASP A 471 -0.75 13.71 4.02
CA ASP A 471 -0.30 15.04 4.44
C ASP A 471 1.22 14.99 4.72
N PRO A 472 2.03 15.80 4.01
CA PRO A 472 3.47 15.74 4.12
C PRO A 472 4.01 16.24 5.48
N GLU A 473 3.31 17.14 6.16
CA GLU A 473 3.69 17.64 7.48
C GLU A 473 3.37 16.60 8.53
N MET A 474 2.18 15.99 8.46
CA MET A 474 1.81 14.90 9.36
C MET A 474 2.72 13.68 9.18
N ILE A 475 3.13 13.33 7.94
CA ILE A 475 4.12 12.26 7.72
C ILE A 475 5.39 12.51 8.53
N ARG A 476 5.87 13.77 8.58
CA ARG A 476 7.07 14.15 9.32
C ARG A 476 6.86 14.19 10.82
N ILE A 477 5.77 14.80 11.25
CA ILE A 477 5.40 14.87 12.66
C ILE A 477 5.29 13.45 13.22
N ASP A 478 4.57 12.56 12.54
CA ASP A 478 4.31 11.20 13.01
C ASP A 478 5.47 10.23 12.74
N SER A 479 6.50 10.65 12.01
CA SER A 479 7.60 9.77 11.55
C SER A 479 7.10 8.53 10.78
N ALA A 480 5.97 8.66 10.09
CA ALA A 480 5.33 7.60 9.32
C ALA A 480 5.65 7.77 7.82
N VAL A 481 6.94 7.68 7.47
CA VAL A 481 7.40 7.89 6.09
C VAL A 481 7.19 6.61 5.27
N TRP A 482 6.06 6.54 4.58
CA TRP A 482 5.75 5.49 3.61
C TRP A 482 6.79 5.46 2.48
N SER A 483 7.13 4.28 1.98
CA SER A 483 8.07 4.12 0.85
C SER A 483 7.49 4.68 -0.46
N PHE A 484 6.18 4.54 -0.63
CA PHE A 484 5.41 5.19 -1.69
C PHE A 484 3.92 5.26 -1.31
N PHE A 485 3.17 6.06 -2.06
CA PHE A 485 1.72 5.99 -2.13
C PHE A 485 1.25 5.71 -3.57
N GLY A 486 0.08 5.09 -3.71
CA GLY A 486 -0.60 4.89 -4.99
C GLY A 486 -1.96 5.58 -5.00
N LEU A 487 -2.03 6.84 -5.45
CA LEU A 487 -3.31 7.53 -5.56
C LEU A 487 -4.17 6.88 -6.63
N TRP A 488 -5.43 6.55 -6.33
CA TRP A 488 -6.33 5.94 -7.30
C TRP A 488 -6.71 6.92 -8.42
N TYR A 489 -7.17 6.41 -9.56
CA TYR A 489 -7.51 7.24 -10.72
C TYR A 489 -8.92 7.84 -10.62
N GLY A 490 -9.27 8.73 -11.55
CA GLY A 490 -10.64 9.21 -11.70
C GLY A 490 -11.06 10.18 -10.61
N GLU A 491 -12.11 9.86 -9.87
CA GLU A 491 -12.72 10.76 -8.86
C GLU A 491 -11.79 11.11 -7.68
N TYR A 492 -10.73 10.32 -7.48
CA TYR A 492 -9.76 10.55 -6.43
C TYR A 492 -8.72 11.62 -6.79
N LEU A 493 -8.66 12.08 -8.06
CA LEU A 493 -7.93 13.30 -8.38
C LEU A 493 -8.82 14.53 -8.15
N PRO A 494 -8.29 15.61 -7.52
CA PRO A 494 -9.02 16.85 -7.38
C PRO A 494 -9.28 17.45 -8.76
N SER A 495 -10.54 17.82 -9.02
CA SER A 495 -10.91 18.57 -10.22
C SER A 495 -10.77 20.07 -9.95
N PRO A 496 -10.15 20.85 -10.87
CA PRO A 496 -10.14 22.31 -10.78
C PRO A 496 -11.55 22.93 -10.75
N ASP A 497 -12.54 22.20 -11.27
CA ASP A 497 -13.94 22.64 -11.42
C ASP A 497 -14.88 21.99 -10.38
N ALA A 498 -14.36 21.17 -9.46
CA ALA A 498 -15.18 20.57 -8.41
C ALA A 498 -15.72 21.66 -7.46
N GLN A 499 -17.02 21.62 -7.17
CA GLN A 499 -17.55 22.31 -5.99
C GLN A 499 -16.97 21.64 -4.74
N ASP A 500 -16.63 22.42 -3.71
CA ASP A 500 -16.15 21.93 -2.41
C ASP A 500 -16.92 20.66 -1.98
N GLY A 501 -16.19 19.57 -1.73
CA GLY A 501 -16.73 18.33 -1.15
C GLY A 501 -16.76 17.08 -2.03
N SER A 502 -16.29 17.09 -3.28
CA SER A 502 -16.22 15.85 -4.10
C SER A 502 -14.90 15.07 -3.97
N ALA A 503 -13.83 15.72 -3.49
CA ALA A 503 -12.53 15.10 -3.28
C ALA A 503 -12.12 15.23 -1.81
N ASN A 504 -11.42 14.22 -1.30
CA ASN A 504 -10.94 14.17 0.08
C ASN A 504 -9.83 15.19 0.39
N TYR A 505 -9.34 15.93 -0.62
CA TYR A 505 -8.25 16.89 -0.54
C TYR A 505 -8.27 17.85 -1.75
N SER A 506 -7.49 18.94 -1.68
CA SER A 506 -7.44 19.99 -2.70
C SER A 506 -6.28 19.82 -3.70
N SER A 507 -6.35 20.52 -4.84
CA SER A 507 -5.19 20.63 -5.76
C SER A 507 -3.97 21.27 -5.09
N ASN A 508 -4.15 22.07 -4.02
CA ASN A 508 -3.05 22.64 -3.27
C ASN A 508 -2.33 21.57 -2.42
N ASP A 509 -3.07 20.64 -1.83
CA ASP A 509 -2.45 19.55 -1.05
C ASP A 509 -1.65 18.62 -1.99
N LEU A 510 -2.17 18.38 -3.21
CA LEU A 510 -1.42 17.69 -4.26
C LEU A 510 -0.12 18.44 -4.62
N TYR A 511 -0.22 19.75 -4.85
CA TYR A 511 0.93 20.60 -5.17
C TYR A 511 1.97 20.57 -4.05
N ASN A 512 1.54 20.73 -2.80
CA ASN A 512 2.39 20.74 -1.62
C ASN A 512 3.16 19.43 -1.49
N LEU A 513 2.47 18.28 -1.62
CA LEU A 513 3.14 16.99 -1.54
C LEU A 513 4.13 16.80 -2.70
N TYR A 514 3.73 17.03 -3.96
CA TYR A 514 4.60 16.80 -5.12
C TYR A 514 5.82 17.73 -5.21
N ASN A 515 5.78 18.88 -4.52
CA ASN A 515 6.90 19.83 -4.48
C ASN A 515 7.62 19.82 -3.12
N CYS A 516 7.32 18.87 -2.24
CA CYS A 516 8.01 18.70 -0.97
C CYS A 516 9.33 17.95 -1.16
N GLU A 517 10.41 18.39 -0.48
CA GLU A 517 11.78 17.86 -0.64
C GLU A 517 11.90 16.34 -0.50
N PHE A 518 11.05 15.72 0.30
CA PHE A 518 11.12 14.27 0.55
C PHE A 518 10.25 13.42 -0.37
N ALA A 519 9.29 14.04 -1.04
CA ALA A 519 8.37 13.36 -1.94
C ALA A 519 8.99 13.36 -3.34
N LEU A 520 9.55 12.23 -3.74
CA LEU A 520 10.27 12.13 -4.99
C LEU A 520 9.29 12.05 -6.16
N SER A 521 9.23 13.10 -6.95
CA SER A 521 8.66 13.07 -8.30
C SER A 521 9.53 12.23 -9.23
N LEU A 522 9.07 12.02 -10.46
CA LEU A 522 9.86 11.36 -11.51
C LEU A 522 11.27 11.96 -11.64
N ASN A 523 11.36 13.29 -11.77
CA ASN A 523 12.64 13.94 -12.01
C ASN A 523 13.57 13.84 -10.78
N ASP A 524 13.01 13.92 -9.57
CA ASP A 524 13.78 13.76 -8.34
C ASP A 524 14.32 12.34 -8.24
N PHE A 525 13.49 11.32 -8.48
CA PHE A 525 13.90 9.92 -8.49
C PHE A 525 15.02 9.64 -9.49
N LEU A 526 14.91 10.15 -10.72
CA LEU A 526 15.92 9.96 -11.76
C LEU A 526 17.28 10.54 -11.40
N SER A 527 17.37 11.49 -10.46
CA SER A 527 18.65 12.01 -9.98
C SER A 527 19.45 11.02 -9.13
N TYR A 528 18.82 9.92 -8.68
CA TYR A 528 19.43 8.85 -7.87
C TYR A 528 19.76 7.57 -8.69
N CYS A 529 19.31 7.48 -9.95
CA CYS A 529 19.41 6.29 -10.80
C CYS A 529 20.64 6.28 -11.72
#